data_AF-G1TTM1-F1
#
_entry.id   AF-G1TTM1-F1
#
_cell.length_a   1.000
_cell.length_b   1.000
_cell.length_c   1.000
_cell.angle_alpha   90.00
_cell.angle_beta   90.00
_cell.angle_gamma   90.00
#
_symmetry.space_group_name_H-M   'P 1'
#
loop_
_entity.id
_entity.type
_entity.pdbx_description
1 polymer ?
#
loop_
_entity_poly.entity_id
_entity_poly.type
_entity_poly.pdbx_seq_one_letter_code
_entity_poly.pdbx_strand_id
1 'polypeptide(L)'
;MNHLKEYHIKHDILNFLTYADEYAIGYFKKQDLKTMSERLKNRYYVSKKLFMADLQRVFTNCKEYNPPESEYYKCANILEKFFFSKIKEAGLIDK
;
A
#
# COMPACT_ATOMS: atom_id res chain seq x y z
N MET A 1 -4.55 -8.05 17.48
CA MET A 1 -3.76 -6.87 17.03
C MET A 1 -4.44 -5.54 17.35
N ASN A 2 -5.77 -5.38 17.22
CA ASN A 2 -6.45 -4.13 17.63
C ASN A 2 -6.27 -3.80 19.12
N HIS A 3 -6.42 -4.79 19.99
CA HIS A 3 -6.20 -4.62 21.44
C HIS A 3 -4.75 -4.28 21.80
N LEU A 4 -3.79 -4.71 20.98
CA LEU A 4 -2.39 -4.39 21.20
C LEU A 4 -2.12 -2.92 20.81
N LYS A 5 -2.66 -2.45 19.68
CA LYS A 5 -2.59 -1.03 19.27
C LYS A 5 -3.26 -0.12 20.31
N GLU A 6 -4.44 -0.48 20.80
CA GLU A 6 -5.15 0.26 21.86
C GLU A 6 -4.36 0.34 23.16
N TYR A 7 -3.69 -0.75 23.55
CA TYR A 7 -2.87 -0.79 24.77
C TYR A 7 -1.69 0.19 24.70
N HIS A 8 -0.93 0.19 23.60
CA HIS A 8 0.25 1.08 23.49
C HIS A 8 -0.13 2.56 23.47
N ILE A 9 -1.27 2.91 22.84
CA ILE A 9 -1.84 4.27 22.86
C ILE A 9 -2.25 4.66 24.28
N LYS A 10 -2.88 3.76 25.02
CA LYS A 10 -3.31 4.00 26.41
C LYS A 10 -2.14 4.17 27.38
N HIS A 11 -0.98 3.60 27.07
CA HIS A 11 0.20 3.56 27.94
C HIS A 11 1.33 4.50 27.49
N ASP A 12 1.07 5.39 26.51
CA ASP A 12 1.99 6.42 26.01
C ASP A 12 3.34 5.86 25.51
N ILE A 13 3.29 4.67 24.92
CA ILE A 13 4.46 3.98 24.37
C ILE A 13 4.59 4.36 22.89
N LEU A 14 5.18 5.52 22.62
CA LEU A 14 5.18 6.18 21.30
C LEU A 14 6.36 5.79 20.38
N ASN A 15 7.34 5.04 20.88
CA ASN A 15 8.61 4.83 20.17
C ASN A 15 8.60 3.72 19.10
N PHE A 16 7.43 3.25 18.66
CA PHE A 16 7.33 2.16 17.67
C PHE A 16 7.08 2.58 16.21
N LEU A 17 7.14 3.88 15.90
CA LEU A 17 6.75 4.38 14.57
C LEU A 17 7.88 5.09 13.83
N THR A 18 8.79 4.30 13.25
CA THR A 18 9.44 4.65 11.98
C THR A 18 9.65 3.37 11.17
N TYR A 19 9.45 3.46 9.85
CA TYR A 19 9.28 2.35 8.89
C TYR A 19 7.91 1.67 8.95
N ALA A 20 7.40 1.25 7.77
CA ALA A 20 6.33 0.26 7.73
C ALA A 20 6.83 -0.93 8.54
N ASP A 21 6.27 -1.07 9.74
CA ASP A 21 6.87 -1.79 10.85
C ASP A 21 7.32 -3.19 10.42
N GLU A 22 8.47 -3.65 10.91
CA GLU A 22 9.00 -4.99 10.62
C GLU A 22 8.02 -6.11 11.05
N TYR A 23 6.96 -5.79 11.77
CA TYR A 23 5.86 -6.69 12.11
C TYR A 23 4.81 -6.88 11.00
N ALA A 24 4.77 -6.02 9.97
CA ALA A 24 3.89 -6.22 8.81
C ALA A 24 4.39 -7.36 7.88
N ILE A 25 5.61 -7.88 8.12
CA ILE A 25 6.28 -8.92 7.32
C ILE A 25 5.42 -10.18 7.14
N GLY A 26 4.54 -10.50 8.10
CA GLY A 26 3.64 -11.66 8.04
C GLY A 26 2.16 -11.35 7.80
N TYR A 27 1.76 -10.08 7.87
CA TYR A 27 0.34 -9.69 7.78
C TYR A 27 -0.05 -9.28 6.35
N PHE A 28 0.89 -8.74 5.57
CA PHE A 28 0.67 -8.40 4.17
C PHE A 28 1.84 -8.83 3.28
N LYS A 29 1.54 -9.16 2.03
CA LYS A 29 2.59 -9.27 1.02
C LYS A 29 3.19 -7.88 0.77
N LYS A 30 4.44 -7.68 1.19
CA LYS A 30 5.19 -6.42 1.04
C LYS A 30 5.09 -5.89 -0.38
N GLN A 31 4.71 -4.63 -0.48
CA GLN A 31 4.65 -3.92 -1.75
C GLN A 31 4.71 -2.41 -1.52
N ASP A 32 5.58 -1.74 -2.26
CA ASP A 32 5.78 -0.30 -2.24
C ASP A 32 6.23 0.19 -3.63
N LEU A 33 6.19 1.50 -3.87
CA LEU A 33 6.50 2.09 -5.17
C LEU A 33 7.98 2.00 -5.57
N LYS A 34 8.90 1.92 -4.59
CA LYS A 34 10.34 1.73 -4.87
C LYS A 34 10.59 0.33 -5.41
N THR A 35 10.07 -0.69 -4.73
CA THR A 35 10.07 -2.09 -5.19
C THR A 35 9.41 -2.22 -6.55
N MET A 36 8.29 -1.53 -6.79
CA MET A 36 7.66 -1.53 -8.11
C MET A 36 8.54 -0.94 -9.20
N SER A 37 9.24 0.16 -8.91
CA SER A 37 10.14 0.83 -9.84
C SER A 37 11.32 -0.07 -10.20
N GLU A 38 11.90 -0.79 -9.23
CA GLU A 38 12.97 -1.77 -9.45
C GLU A 38 12.48 -2.96 -10.29
N ARG A 39 11.30 -3.51 -9.98
CA ARG A 39 10.66 -4.57 -10.79
C ARG A 39 10.42 -4.14 -12.24
N LEU A 40 9.98 -2.90 -12.46
CA LEU A 40 9.78 -2.36 -13.80
C LEU A 40 11.11 -2.30 -14.57
N LYS A 41 12.18 -1.76 -13.95
CA LYS A 41 13.53 -1.71 -14.55
C LYS A 41 14.05 -3.11 -14.91
N ASN A 42 13.74 -4.10 -14.09
CA ASN A 42 14.14 -5.50 -14.29
C ASN A 42 13.20 -6.30 -15.21
N ARG A 43 12.29 -5.63 -15.94
CA ARG A 43 11.31 -6.27 -16.85
C ARG A 43 10.45 -7.36 -16.20
N TYR A 44 10.23 -7.27 -14.89
CA TYR A 44 9.43 -8.24 -14.13
C TYR A 44 7.95 -8.23 -14.56
N TYR A 45 7.41 -7.07 -14.95
CA TYR A 45 6.01 -6.93 -15.36
C TYR A 45 5.78 -7.37 -16.81
N VAL A 46 5.93 -8.66 -17.07
CA VAL A 46 5.66 -9.28 -18.38
C VAL A 46 4.19 -9.24 -18.79
N SER A 47 3.29 -8.87 -17.87
CA SER A 47 1.89 -8.60 -18.16
C SER A 47 1.38 -7.41 -17.36
N LYS A 48 0.42 -6.69 -17.94
CA LYS A 48 -0.30 -5.59 -17.25
C LYS A 48 -0.94 -6.04 -15.95
N LYS A 49 -1.40 -7.29 -15.87
CA LYS A 49 -2.02 -7.87 -14.66
C LYS A 49 -1.05 -7.90 -13.46
N LEU A 50 0.22 -8.22 -13.69
CA LEU A 50 1.23 -8.23 -12.62
C LEU A 50 1.47 -6.82 -12.05
N PHE A 51 1.60 -5.82 -12.94
CA PHE A 51 1.78 -4.43 -12.53
C PHE A 51 0.58 -3.89 -11.76
N MET A 52 -0.64 -4.18 -12.25
CA MET A 52 -1.89 -3.81 -11.58
C MET A 52 -2.04 -4.46 -10.21
N ALA A 53 -1.71 -5.75 -10.08
CA ALA A 53 -1.81 -6.47 -8.82
C ALA A 53 -0.83 -5.93 -7.75
N ASP A 54 0.36 -5.48 -8.15
CA ASP A 54 1.29 -4.84 -7.23
C ASP A 54 0.85 -3.42 -6.87
N LEU A 55 0.37 -2.64 -7.83
CA LEU A 55 -0.12 -1.29 -7.58
C LEU A 55 -1.32 -1.27 -6.63
N GLN A 56 -2.30 -2.14 -6.87
CA GLN A 56 -3.48 -2.27 -6.01
C GLN A 56 -3.09 -2.76 -4.60
N ARG A 57 -2.05 -3.59 -4.50
CA ARG A 57 -1.54 -4.07 -3.22
C ARG A 57 -0.92 -2.98 -2.36
N VAL A 58 -0.28 -1.97 -2.97
CA VAL A 58 0.19 -0.78 -2.22
C VAL A 58 -0.97 -0.08 -1.52
N PHE A 59 -2.08 0.16 -2.22
CA PHE A 59 -3.23 0.89 -1.68
C PHE A 59 -4.06 0.07 -0.70
N THR A 60 -4.31 -1.20 -1.00
CA THR A 60 -5.07 -2.10 -0.12
C THR A 60 -4.34 -2.33 1.20
N ASN A 61 -3.03 -2.65 1.18
CA ASN A 61 -2.24 -2.76 2.40
C ASN A 61 -2.28 -1.46 3.23
N CYS A 62 -2.17 -0.30 2.57
CA CYS A 62 -2.24 1.00 3.26
C CYS A 62 -3.61 1.20 3.94
N LYS A 63 -4.70 0.89 3.23
CA LYS A 63 -6.06 1.05 3.74
C LYS A 63 -6.45 0.02 4.81
N GLU A 64 -5.91 -1.19 4.75
CA GLU A 64 -6.17 -2.23 5.75
C GLU A 64 -5.35 -2.02 7.03
N TYR A 65 -4.14 -1.45 6.92
CA TYR A 65 -3.30 -1.20 8.09
C TYR A 65 -3.69 0.05 8.88
N ASN A 66 -4.06 1.11 8.15
CA ASN A 66 -4.29 2.44 8.70
C ASN A 66 -5.79 2.73 8.83
N PRO A 67 -6.23 3.42 9.90
CA PRO A 67 -7.64 3.76 10.06
C PRO A 67 -8.12 4.75 8.99
N PRO A 68 -9.40 4.73 8.59
CA PRO A 68 -9.95 5.61 7.55
C PRO A 68 -9.71 7.10 7.76
N GLU A 69 -9.61 7.54 9.00
CA GLU A 69 -9.42 8.94 9.41
C GLU A 69 -7.97 9.41 9.24
N SER A 70 -7.03 8.47 9.11
CA SER A 70 -5.60 8.78 8.99
C SER A 70 -5.27 9.45 7.65
N GLU A 71 -4.26 10.31 7.68
CA GLU A 71 -3.71 10.93 6.47
C GLU A 71 -3.20 9.88 5.46
N TYR A 72 -2.63 8.77 5.94
CA TYR A 72 -2.19 7.67 5.08
C TYR A 72 -3.33 7.04 4.27
N TYR A 73 -4.48 6.80 4.92
CA TYR A 73 -5.66 6.25 4.25
C TYR A 73 -6.22 7.24 3.22
N LYS A 74 -6.30 8.53 3.57
CA LYS A 74 -6.74 9.60 2.65
C LYS A 74 -5.81 9.71 1.44
N CYS A 75 -4.49 9.72 1.65
CA CYS A 75 -3.49 9.72 0.58
C CYS A 75 -3.64 8.50 -0.33
N ALA A 76 -3.86 7.31 0.24
CA ALA A 76 -4.05 6.09 -0.54
C ALA A 76 -5.27 6.20 -1.48
N ASN A 77 -6.39 6.75 -1.01
CA ASN A 77 -7.59 6.95 -1.85
C ASN A 77 -7.35 7.97 -2.98
N ILE A 78 -6.69 9.08 -2.69
CA ILE A 78 -6.39 10.11 -3.69
C ILE A 78 -5.49 9.52 -4.78
N LEU A 79 -4.42 8.85 -4.38
CA LEU A 79 -3.45 8.29 -5.30
C LEU A 79 -4.03 7.12 -6.11
N GLU A 80 -4.81 6.24 -5.48
CA GLU A 80 -5.51 5.15 -6.15
C GLU A 80 -6.43 5.67 -7.25
N LYS A 81 -7.26 6.69 -6.97
CA LYS A 81 -8.13 7.34 -7.98
C LYS A 81 -7.33 7.93 -9.14
N PHE A 82 -6.24 8.63 -8.84
CA PHE A 82 -5.36 9.21 -9.86
C PHE A 82 -4.79 8.12 -10.77
N PHE A 83 -4.27 7.03 -10.18
CA PHE A 83 -3.74 5.91 -10.96
C PHE A 83 -4.81 5.24 -11.82
N PHE A 84 -6.02 5.00 -11.29
CA PHE A 84 -7.11 4.44 -12.09
C PHE A 84 -7.43 5.29 -13.33
N SER A 85 -7.42 6.62 -13.20
CA SER A 85 -7.57 7.52 -14.37
C SER A 85 -6.46 7.27 -15.39
N LYS A 86 -5.20 7.21 -14.94
CA LYS A 86 -4.04 7.01 -15.82
C LYS A 86 -4.03 5.66 -16.51
N ILE A 87 -4.43 4.60 -15.80
CA ILE A 87 -4.53 3.24 -16.37
C ILE A 87 -5.63 3.20 -17.44
N LYS A 88 -6.75 3.89 -17.20
CA LYS A 88 -7.84 4.01 -18.18
C LYS A 88 -7.41 4.80 -19.42
N GLU A 89 -6.77 5.96 -19.23
CA GLU A 89 -6.20 6.78 -20.30
C GLU A 89 -5.19 6.00 -21.16
N ALA A 90 -4.37 5.16 -20.53
CA ALA A 90 -3.38 4.32 -21.22
C ALA A 90 -3.97 3.06 -21.89
N GLY A 91 -5.29 2.83 -21.80
CA GLY A 91 -5.93 1.64 -22.38
C GLY A 91 -5.52 0.33 -21.70
N LEU A 92 -5.09 0.37 -20.44
CA LEU A 92 -4.60 -0.80 -19.70
C LEU A 92 -5.72 -1.59 -19.00
N ILE A 93 -6.91 -1.01 -18.85
CA ILE A 93 -8.10 -1.71 -18.32
C ILE A 93 -8.73 -2.55 -19.44
N ASP A 94 -9.05 -3.80 -19.16
CA ASP A 94 -9.82 -4.66 -20.08
C ASP A 94 -11.25 -4.07 -20.23
N LYS A 95 -11.76 -4.03 -21.47
CA LYS A 95 -13.15 -3.63 -21.73
C LYS A 95 -14.13 -4.67 -21.19
#